data_AF-A0A923LH41-F1
#
_entry.id   AF-A0A923LH41-F1
#
_cell.length_a   1.000
_cell.length_b   1.000
_cell.length_c   1.000
_cell.angle_alpha   90.00
_cell.angle_beta   90.00
_cell.angle_gamma   90.00
#
_symmetry.space_group_name_H-M   'P 1'
#
loop_
_entity.id
_entity.type
_entity.pdbx_description
1 polymer ?
#
loop_
_entity_poly.entity_id
_entity_poly.type
_entity_poly.pdbx_seq_one_letter_code
_entity_poly.pdbx_strand_id
1 'polypeptide(L)'
;MALKFHSIGQIEHERVPFIDAVTDADTFNGAFGDVEDGVFKVGVAKTKVIMQVECGDEEGLPKYPIAKGTHVRVLDLDKSKRNLIEIYDYPLPDTVDVGDKLESQADGSLKVSASPTAAVYLTVTKIIGNHDGVVAEITAKA
;
A
#
# COMPACT_ATOMS: atom_id res chain seq x y z
N MET A 1 8.02 -7.63 -4.42
CA MET A 1 7.55 -6.23 -4.27
C MET A 1 6.09 -6.27 -3.88
N ALA A 2 5.78 -5.83 -2.66
CA ALA A 2 4.43 -5.83 -2.07
C ALA A 2 3.39 -4.97 -2.82
N LEU A 3 3.78 -3.79 -3.33
CA LEU A 3 2.87 -2.83 -3.96
C LEU A 3 3.53 -2.16 -5.17
N LYS A 4 2.80 -2.01 -6.30
CA LYS A 4 3.27 -1.26 -7.47
C LYS A 4 2.15 -0.67 -8.31
N PHE A 5 2.46 0.30 -9.17
CA PHE A 5 1.51 0.77 -10.18
C PHE A 5 1.25 -0.30 -11.24
N HIS A 6 0.02 -0.37 -11.73
CA HIS A 6 -0.41 -1.40 -12.68
C HIS A 6 0.23 -1.23 -14.07
N SER A 7 0.52 0.00 -14.49
CA SER A 7 1.08 0.27 -15.82
C SER A 7 2.26 1.24 -15.78
N ILE A 8 3.16 1.09 -16.75
CA ILE A 8 4.31 2.00 -16.96
C ILE A 8 3.83 3.42 -17.26
N GLY A 9 2.74 3.58 -18.01
CA GLY A 9 2.19 4.91 -18.34
C GLY A 9 1.76 5.73 -17.11
N GLN A 10 1.31 5.07 -16.04
CA GLN A 10 1.01 5.73 -14.75
C GLN A 10 2.28 6.25 -14.08
N ILE A 11 3.39 5.52 -14.20
CA ILE A 11 4.67 5.93 -13.63
C ILE A 11 5.27 7.11 -14.40
N GLU A 12 5.15 7.11 -15.73
CA GLU A 12 5.80 8.11 -16.59
C GLU A 12 5.02 9.41 -16.73
N HIS A 13 3.68 9.35 -16.75
CA HIS A 13 2.83 10.52 -17.01
C HIS A 13 2.27 11.16 -15.76
N GLU A 14 2.07 10.38 -14.71
CA GLU A 14 1.67 10.89 -13.41
C GLU A 14 2.94 10.92 -12.57
N ARG A 15 3.57 12.11 -12.51
CA ARG A 15 4.73 12.33 -11.63
C ARG A 15 4.25 12.21 -10.19
N VAL A 16 4.08 10.99 -9.70
CA VAL A 16 3.62 10.75 -8.33
C VAL A 16 4.81 10.97 -7.42
N PRO A 17 4.84 12.07 -6.63
CA PRO A 17 5.99 12.35 -5.79
C PRO A 17 5.94 11.39 -4.61
N PHE A 18 6.96 10.56 -4.49
CA PHE A 18 7.17 9.79 -3.28
C PHE A 18 7.65 10.70 -2.14
N ILE A 19 7.21 10.38 -0.94
CA ILE A 19 7.64 11.03 0.29
C ILE A 19 8.78 10.19 0.86
N ASP A 20 9.93 10.80 1.15
CA ASP A 20 10.97 10.18 1.97
C ASP A 20 10.57 10.30 3.44
N ALA A 21 10.67 9.21 4.17
CA ALA A 21 10.39 9.16 5.60
C ALA A 21 11.25 8.12 6.30
N VAL A 22 11.40 8.24 7.62
CA VAL A 22 12.12 7.27 8.46
C VAL A 22 11.12 6.47 9.29
N THR A 23 11.27 5.15 9.34
CA THR A 23 10.38 4.28 10.14
C THR A 23 10.58 4.48 11.65
N ASP A 24 9.49 4.68 12.42
CA ASP A 24 9.57 4.78 13.90
C ASP A 24 9.59 3.41 14.61
N ALA A 25 9.27 2.34 13.89
CA ALA A 25 9.29 0.98 14.41
C ALA A 25 9.63 -0.01 13.29
N ASP A 26 9.96 -1.25 13.66
CA ASP A 26 10.04 -2.34 12.70
C ASP A 26 8.67 -2.47 12.00
N THR A 27 8.70 -2.57 10.68
CA THR A 27 7.53 -2.58 9.83
C THR A 27 7.81 -3.43 8.59
N PHE A 28 7.00 -3.29 7.55
CA PHE A 28 7.07 -4.12 6.35
C PHE A 28 6.87 -3.28 5.10
N ASN A 29 7.44 -3.75 3.99
CA ASN A 29 7.10 -3.19 2.68
C ASN A 29 5.60 -3.37 2.41
N GLY A 30 4.93 -2.37 1.82
CA GLY A 30 3.48 -2.39 1.66
C GLY A 30 2.67 -1.97 2.89
N ALA A 31 3.31 -1.67 4.03
CA ALA A 31 2.57 -1.23 5.23
C ALA A 31 1.90 0.13 5.02
N PHE A 32 0.66 0.24 5.46
CA PHE A 32 -0.12 1.49 5.44
C PHE A 32 0.05 2.30 6.72
N GLY A 33 0.17 3.61 6.56
CA GLY A 33 0.48 4.53 7.64
C GLY A 33 0.40 5.98 7.21
N ASP A 34 0.99 6.84 8.05
CA ASP A 34 1.09 8.27 7.81
C ASP A 34 2.54 8.73 7.90
N VAL A 35 2.80 9.93 7.39
CA VAL A 35 4.07 10.63 7.53
C VAL A 35 3.84 11.97 8.21
N GLU A 36 4.37 12.12 9.41
CA GLU A 36 4.43 13.40 10.14
C GLU A 36 5.89 13.72 10.44
N ASP A 37 6.30 14.95 10.15
CA ASP A 37 7.68 15.44 10.39
C ASP A 37 8.79 14.51 9.84
N GLY A 38 8.53 13.88 8.68
CA GLY A 38 9.46 12.97 8.04
C GLY A 38 9.55 11.58 8.67
N VAL A 39 8.64 11.24 9.59
CA VAL A 39 8.59 9.94 10.27
C VAL A 39 7.36 9.15 9.83
N PHE A 40 7.58 7.92 9.38
CA PHE A 40 6.51 6.99 8.99
C PHE A 40 6.00 6.19 10.19
N LYS A 41 4.68 6.15 10.35
CA LYS A 41 3.98 5.38 11.40
C LYS A 41 2.76 4.67 10.83
N VAL A 42 2.64 3.37 11.10
CA VAL A 42 1.44 2.60 10.75
C VAL A 42 0.21 3.10 11.52
N GLY A 43 -0.98 2.90 10.96
CA GLY A 43 -2.21 3.27 11.63
C GLY A 43 -3.48 2.94 10.88
N VAL A 44 -4.60 3.00 11.62
CA VAL A 44 -5.95 2.74 11.09
C VAL A 44 -6.38 3.84 10.12
N ALA A 45 -7.04 3.45 9.02
CA ALA A 45 -7.65 4.36 8.06
C ALA A 45 -6.66 5.41 7.49
N LYS A 46 -5.39 5.02 7.39
CA LYS A 46 -4.32 5.79 6.78
C LYS A 46 -4.21 5.51 5.28
N THR A 47 -3.76 6.52 4.53
CA THR A 47 -3.76 6.55 3.06
C THR A 47 -2.37 6.65 2.45
N LYS A 48 -1.31 6.55 3.25
CA LYS A 48 0.07 6.47 2.74
C LYS A 48 0.60 5.07 2.91
N VAL A 49 1.43 4.62 2.00
CA VAL A 49 1.91 3.22 1.96
C VAL A 49 3.38 3.17 1.61
N ILE A 50 4.14 2.32 2.31
CA ILE A 50 5.53 2.06 1.95
C ILE A 50 5.55 1.29 0.62
N MET A 51 6.26 1.83 -0.36
CA MET A 51 6.42 1.21 -1.67
C MET A 51 7.90 1.13 -2.00
N GLN A 52 8.59 0.12 -1.50
CA GLN A 52 10.02 -0.07 -1.74
C GLN A 52 10.31 -1.12 -2.83
N VAL A 53 11.43 -0.93 -3.50
CA VAL A 53 12.08 -1.99 -4.28
C VAL A 53 12.74 -2.93 -3.28
N GLU A 54 12.36 -4.21 -3.33
CA GLU A 54 12.95 -5.26 -2.50
C GLU A 54 14.26 -5.69 -3.13
N CYS A 55 15.30 -5.77 -2.30
CA CYS A 55 16.64 -6.17 -2.73
C CYS A 55 17.29 -7.04 -1.64
N GLY A 56 18.23 -7.89 -2.03
CA GLY A 56 19.08 -8.67 -1.11
C GLY A 56 18.47 -10.01 -0.71
N ASP A 57 18.97 -10.58 0.39
CA ASP A 57 18.64 -11.95 0.82
C ASP A 57 17.16 -12.15 1.20
N GLU A 58 16.46 -11.05 1.50
CA GLU A 58 15.04 -11.03 1.86
C GLU A 58 14.12 -10.73 0.66
N GLU A 59 14.69 -10.54 -0.54
CA GLU A 59 13.93 -10.29 -1.77
C GLU A 59 12.95 -11.43 -2.05
N GLY A 60 11.68 -11.08 -2.34
CA GLY A 60 10.66 -12.06 -2.69
C GLY A 60 10.01 -12.77 -1.50
N LEU A 61 10.33 -12.37 -0.25
CA LEU A 61 9.55 -12.82 0.89
C LEU A 61 8.11 -12.28 0.81
N PRO A 62 7.08 -13.09 1.13
CA PRO A 62 5.67 -12.63 1.17
C PRO A 62 5.44 -11.44 2.10
N LYS A 63 6.35 -11.24 3.05
CA LYS A 63 6.33 -10.13 3.99
C LYS A 63 7.74 -9.60 4.20
N TYR A 64 8.14 -8.66 3.35
CA TYR A 64 9.48 -8.08 3.38
C TYR A 64 9.66 -7.16 4.61
N PRO A 65 10.57 -7.49 5.55
CA PRO A 65 10.75 -6.71 6.76
C PRO A 65 11.51 -5.41 6.49
N ILE A 66 11.20 -4.37 7.28
CA ILE A 66 11.89 -3.08 7.25
C ILE A 66 12.19 -2.72 8.71
N ALA A 67 13.46 -2.59 9.04
CA ALA A 67 13.88 -2.23 10.39
C ALA A 67 13.47 -0.80 10.77
N LYS A 68 13.35 -0.54 12.07
CA LYS A 68 13.24 0.83 12.61
C LYS A 68 14.45 1.68 12.17
N GLY A 69 14.20 2.96 11.87
CA GLY A 69 15.24 3.91 11.50
C GLY A 69 15.67 3.82 10.03
N THR A 70 14.97 3.04 9.22
CA THR A 70 15.24 2.91 7.78
C THR A 70 14.51 3.99 7.00
N HIS A 71 15.19 4.58 6.02
CA HIS A 71 14.56 5.46 5.04
C HIS A 71 13.65 4.67 4.11
N VAL A 72 12.41 5.12 3.97
CA VAL A 72 11.38 4.49 3.17
C VAL A 72 10.80 5.44 2.14
N ARG A 73 10.60 4.90 0.93
CA ARG A 73 9.82 5.54 -0.13
C ARG A 73 8.33 5.31 0.13
N VAL A 74 7.60 6.39 0.38
CA VAL A 74 6.18 6.34 0.74
C VAL A 74 5.31 6.94 -0.38
N LEU A 75 4.32 6.19 -0.82
CA LEU A 75 3.29 6.64 -1.76
C LEU A 75 2.11 7.24 -1.00
N ASP A 76 1.60 8.39 -1.43
CA ASP A 76 0.39 9.01 -0.91
C ASP A 76 -0.78 8.76 -1.87
N LEU A 77 -1.71 7.89 -1.48
CA LEU A 77 -2.84 7.52 -2.32
C LEU A 77 -3.77 8.70 -2.63
N ASP A 78 -3.82 9.73 -1.77
CA ASP A 78 -4.66 10.89 -2.02
C ASP A 78 -4.23 11.69 -3.26
N LYS A 79 -2.94 11.58 -3.61
CA LYS A 79 -2.33 12.19 -4.80
C LYS A 79 -2.32 11.27 -6.02
N SER A 80 -2.87 10.06 -5.90
CA SER A 80 -2.89 9.03 -6.95
C SER A 80 -4.29 8.47 -7.18
N LYS A 81 -5.34 9.26 -6.91
CA LYS A 81 -6.73 8.88 -7.12
C LYS A 81 -6.97 8.43 -8.57
N ARG A 82 -7.84 7.44 -8.74
CA ARG A 82 -8.21 6.79 -10.02
C ARG A 82 -7.09 5.96 -10.67
N ASN A 83 -5.92 5.87 -10.03
CA ASN A 83 -4.89 4.95 -10.48
C ASN A 83 -5.19 3.54 -10.01
N LEU A 84 -4.60 2.60 -10.75
CA LEU A 84 -4.62 1.18 -10.45
C LEU A 84 -3.27 0.79 -9.84
N ILE A 85 -3.34 0.05 -8.74
CA ILE A 85 -2.18 -0.53 -8.08
C ILE A 85 -2.33 -2.05 -8.02
N GLU A 86 -1.22 -2.75 -8.21
CA GLU A 86 -1.09 -4.16 -7.93
C GLU A 86 -0.54 -4.34 -6.52
N ILE A 87 -1.16 -5.25 -5.77
CA ILE A 87 -0.81 -5.56 -4.38
C ILE A 87 -0.65 -7.06 -4.28
N TYR A 88 0.41 -7.53 -3.62
CA TYR A 88 0.74 -8.94 -3.47
C TYR A 88 1.03 -9.25 -2.01
N ASP A 89 0.70 -10.47 -1.57
CA ASP A 89 0.97 -10.97 -0.23
C ASP A 89 0.60 -9.95 0.87
N TYR A 90 1.52 -9.58 1.77
CA TYR A 90 1.30 -8.44 2.67
C TYR A 90 1.29 -7.13 1.86
N PRO A 91 0.27 -6.25 2.01
CA PRO A 91 -0.61 -6.09 3.17
C PRO A 91 -2.02 -6.70 3.03
N LEU A 92 -2.29 -7.57 2.06
CA LEU A 92 -3.64 -8.09 1.81
C LEU A 92 -4.18 -8.96 2.97
N PRO A 93 -5.51 -8.96 3.18
CA PRO A 93 -6.15 -9.94 4.05
C PRO A 93 -6.18 -11.33 3.39
N ASP A 94 -6.34 -12.38 4.21
CA ASP A 94 -6.39 -13.79 3.76
C ASP A 94 -7.51 -14.08 2.74
N THR A 95 -8.58 -13.29 2.76
CA THR A 95 -9.71 -13.42 1.84
C THR A 95 -10.06 -12.05 1.29
N VAL A 96 -10.12 -11.97 -0.03
CA VAL A 96 -10.44 -10.77 -0.78
C VAL A 96 -11.12 -11.16 -2.10
N ASP A 97 -12.19 -10.46 -2.43
CA ASP A 97 -12.98 -10.67 -3.63
C ASP A 97 -13.02 -9.42 -4.51
N VAL A 98 -13.37 -9.59 -5.79
CA VAL A 98 -13.61 -8.45 -6.69
C VAL A 98 -14.78 -7.62 -6.16
N GLY A 99 -14.59 -6.31 -6.07
CA GLY A 99 -15.55 -5.35 -5.53
C GLY A 99 -15.34 -5.04 -4.05
N ASP A 100 -14.47 -5.78 -3.35
CA ASP A 100 -14.13 -5.46 -1.97
C ASP A 100 -13.48 -4.09 -1.85
N LYS A 101 -13.76 -3.43 -0.73
CA LYS A 101 -13.15 -2.16 -0.36
C LYS A 101 -12.14 -2.43 0.74
N LEU A 102 -10.89 -2.08 0.50
CA LEU A 102 -9.80 -2.30 1.44
C LEU A 102 -9.44 -1.01 2.17
N GLU A 103 -9.28 -1.13 3.48
CA GLU A 103 -8.89 -0.05 4.39
C GLU A 103 -7.78 -0.53 5.32
N SER A 104 -6.86 0.36 5.68
CA SER A 104 -5.74 0.05 6.56
C SER A 104 -6.13 -0.14 8.03
N GLN A 105 -5.40 -1.05 8.68
CA GLN A 105 -5.53 -1.43 10.07
C GLN A 105 -4.39 -0.84 10.91
N ALA A 106 -4.47 -0.99 12.24
CA ALA A 106 -3.50 -0.42 13.17
C ALA A 106 -2.06 -0.91 12.95
N ASP A 107 -1.89 -2.11 12.38
CA ASP A 107 -0.61 -2.75 12.09
C ASP A 107 -0.11 -2.48 10.65
N GLY A 108 -0.83 -1.65 9.90
CA GLY A 108 -0.52 -1.31 8.51
C GLY A 108 -0.96 -2.36 7.48
N SER A 109 -1.57 -3.47 7.89
CA SER A 109 -2.24 -4.39 6.97
C SER A 109 -3.56 -3.81 6.45
N LEU A 110 -4.17 -4.46 5.46
CA LEU A 110 -5.49 -4.12 4.93
C LEU A 110 -6.55 -5.09 5.46
N LYS A 111 -7.78 -4.58 5.61
CA LYS A 111 -8.99 -5.37 5.83
C LYS A 111 -10.04 -5.01 4.80
N VAL A 112 -10.94 -5.96 4.53
CA VAL A 112 -12.20 -5.67 3.84
C VAL A 112 -13.08 -4.83 4.77
N SER A 113 -13.60 -3.71 4.26
CA SER A 113 -14.42 -2.75 5.00
C SER A 113 -15.64 -2.37 4.18
N ALA A 114 -16.84 -2.74 4.63
CA ALA A 114 -18.09 -2.36 3.95
C ALA A 114 -18.31 -0.83 3.91
N SER A 115 -17.71 -0.10 4.84
CA SER A 115 -17.83 1.35 4.97
C SER A 115 -16.48 1.97 5.37
N PRO A 116 -15.54 2.12 4.43
CA PRO A 116 -14.25 2.75 4.71
C PRO A 116 -14.43 4.14 5.32
N THR A 117 -13.66 4.44 6.34
CA THR A 117 -13.67 5.70 7.07
C THR A 117 -12.69 6.71 6.48
N ALA A 118 -11.57 6.24 5.94
CA ALA A 118 -10.56 7.05 5.26
C ALA A 118 -11.15 7.85 4.08
N ALA A 119 -10.54 9.01 3.78
CA ALA A 119 -10.93 9.84 2.64
C ALA A 119 -10.66 9.16 1.28
N VAL A 120 -9.69 8.23 1.25
CA VAL A 120 -9.36 7.39 0.10
C VAL A 120 -9.25 5.94 0.58
N TYR A 121 -9.74 5.01 -0.23
CA TYR A 121 -9.65 3.58 0.01
C TYR A 121 -9.37 2.85 -1.32
N LEU A 122 -9.14 1.54 -1.25
CA LEU A 122 -8.85 0.73 -2.44
C LEU A 122 -10.07 -0.11 -2.80
N THR A 123 -10.51 -0.06 -4.06
CA THR A 123 -11.56 -0.97 -4.57
C THR A 123 -10.91 -2.06 -5.40
N VAL A 124 -11.09 -3.32 -5.02
CA VAL A 124 -10.52 -4.45 -5.76
C VAL A 124 -11.24 -4.60 -7.10
N THR A 125 -10.50 -4.53 -8.20
CA THR A 125 -11.04 -4.62 -9.56
C THR A 125 -10.73 -5.97 -10.20
N LYS A 126 -9.70 -6.67 -9.75
CA LYS A 126 -9.28 -7.96 -10.29
C LYS A 126 -8.45 -8.75 -9.27
N ILE A 127 -8.60 -10.08 -9.27
CA ILE A 127 -7.70 -11.02 -8.58
C ILE A 127 -6.57 -11.45 -9.53
N ILE A 128 -5.34 -11.51 -9.02
CA ILE A 128 -4.14 -11.92 -9.74
C ILE A 128 -3.71 -13.30 -9.27
N GLY A 129 -3.41 -14.21 -10.21
CA GLY A 129 -2.94 -15.56 -9.89
C GLY A 129 -3.99 -16.38 -9.14
N ASN A 130 -3.55 -17.33 -8.31
CA ASN A 130 -4.42 -18.15 -7.48
C ASN A 130 -4.72 -17.44 -6.13
N HIS A 131 -5.14 -16.17 -6.21
CA HIS A 131 -5.27 -15.25 -5.07
C HIS A 131 -3.94 -14.77 -4.48
N ASP A 132 -2.88 -14.80 -5.28
CA ASP A 132 -1.54 -14.35 -4.88
C ASP A 132 -1.42 -12.81 -4.84
N GLY A 133 -2.39 -12.10 -5.44
CA GLY A 133 -2.48 -10.65 -5.38
C GLY A 133 -3.77 -10.09 -5.95
N VAL A 134 -3.87 -8.76 -5.98
CA VAL A 134 -5.02 -8.03 -6.52
C VAL A 134 -4.59 -6.82 -7.34
N VAL A 135 -5.42 -6.43 -8.31
CA VAL A 135 -5.44 -5.07 -8.85
C VAL A 135 -6.54 -4.31 -8.12
N ALA A 136 -6.20 -3.12 -7.61
CA ALA A 136 -7.16 -2.24 -6.95
C ALA A 136 -7.11 -0.82 -7.50
N GLU A 137 -8.27 -0.18 -7.60
CA GLU A 137 -8.40 1.24 -7.91
C GLU A 137 -8.32 2.08 -6.64
N ILE A 138 -7.59 3.19 -6.70
CA ILE A 138 -7.53 4.18 -5.64
C ILE A 138 -8.78 5.06 -5.70
N THR A 139 -9.76 4.77 -4.84
CA THR A 139 -11.09 5.38 -4.85
C THR A 139 -11.21 6.49 -3.79
N ALA A 140 -11.64 7.67 -4.21
CA ALA A 140 -12.03 8.73 -3.28
C ALA A 140 -13.38 8.40 -2.67
N LYS A 141 -13.50 8.57 -1.35
CA LYS A 141 -14.79 8.46 -0.67
C LYS A 141 -15.69 9.62 -1.12
N ALA A 142 -16.90 9.27 -1.56
CA ALA A 142 -17.93 10.21 -1.99
C ALA A 142 -18.50 11.02 -0.82
#